data_AF-A0A7V5T6A2-F1
#
_entry.id   AF-A0A7V5T6A2-F1
#
_cell.length_a   1.000
_cell.length_b   1.000
_cell.length_c   1.000
_cell.angle_alpha   90.00
_cell.angle_beta   90.00
_cell.angle_gamma   90.00
#
_symmetry.space_group_name_H-M   'P 1'
#
loop_
_entity.id
_entity.type
_entity.pdbx_description
1 polymer ?
#
loop_
_entity_poly.entity_id
_entity_poly.type
_entity_poly.pdbx_seq_one_letter_code
_entity_poly.pdbx_strand_id
1 'polypeptide(L)'
;MGVRHLLSGLVGGMLILYSLAILAQEPTSPREDQEVVVTRRYSNVRWSAERNTLLGANITITRQGDRLSGTYVLFDGSEQGTSYRLTGTVQDGRISFTVRAQGMTLRFTGRMTEQELVGRMTITRPDGTREEREFKARRLWR
;
A
#
# COMPACT_ATOMS: atom_id res chain seq x y z
N MET A 1 -7.47 -82.42 34.78
CA MET A 1 -7.09 -81.26 33.93
C MET A 1 -7.81 -80.04 34.48
N GLY A 2 -7.07 -78.96 34.79
CA GLY A 2 -7.60 -77.62 35.07
C GLY A 2 -8.02 -77.33 36.52
N VAL A 3 -7.08 -77.32 37.47
CA VAL A 3 -7.31 -76.82 38.84
C VAL A 3 -6.87 -75.35 38.94
N ARG A 4 -7.79 -74.50 39.39
CA ARG A 4 -7.56 -73.08 39.73
C ARG A 4 -6.79 -73.02 41.06
N HIS A 5 -5.66 -72.32 41.08
CA HIS A 5 -5.00 -71.81 42.29
C HIS A 5 -4.95 -70.28 42.14
N LEU A 6 -5.64 -69.48 42.95
CA LEU A 6 -5.47 -69.14 44.38
C LEU A 6 -4.60 -67.88 44.56
N LEU A 7 -5.17 -66.94 45.35
CA LEU A 7 -4.48 -66.01 46.26
C LEU A 7 -3.72 -64.86 45.60
N SER A 8 -3.63 -63.64 46.14
CA SER A 8 -4.19 -62.93 47.29
C SER A 8 -3.53 -61.55 47.19
N GLY A 9 -4.11 -60.49 47.75
CA GLY A 9 -3.32 -59.26 47.95
C GLY A 9 -4.12 -57.99 48.00
N LEU A 10 -4.69 -57.73 49.17
CA LEU A 10 -5.23 -56.46 49.62
C LEU A 10 -4.05 -55.53 49.99
N VAL A 11 -4.23 -54.20 49.89
CA VAL A 11 -3.76 -53.13 50.80
C VAL A 11 -3.29 -51.85 50.07
N GLY A 12 -3.85 -50.72 50.53
CA GLY A 12 -3.25 -49.37 50.48
C GLY A 12 -3.68 -48.56 49.25
N GLY A 13 -4.50 -47.50 49.31
CA GLY A 13 -4.68 -46.49 50.33
C GLY A 13 -3.80 -45.28 50.01
N MET A 14 -4.32 -44.27 49.31
CA MET A 14 -3.90 -42.86 49.41
C MET A 14 -4.83 -41.94 48.59
N LEU A 15 -5.47 -40.98 49.26
CA LEU A 15 -6.12 -39.81 48.66
C LEU A 15 -5.04 -38.81 48.22
N ILE A 16 -5.05 -38.35 46.96
CA ILE A 16 -4.51 -37.03 46.60
C ILE A 16 -5.44 -36.31 45.61
N LEU A 17 -5.77 -35.09 46.03
CA LEU A 17 -6.58 -34.06 45.42
C LEU A 17 -6.01 -33.47 44.11
N TYR A 18 -6.93 -32.95 43.29
CA TYR A 18 -6.81 -31.81 42.37
C TYR A 18 -5.69 -31.80 41.32
N SER A 19 -6.09 -31.73 40.05
CA SER A 19 -5.69 -30.66 39.12
C SER A 19 -6.60 -30.67 37.89
N LEU A 20 -7.47 -29.66 37.78
CA LEU A 20 -8.05 -29.26 36.50
C LEU A 20 -6.87 -28.84 35.60
N ALA A 21 -6.52 -29.66 34.62
CA ALA A 21 -5.73 -29.20 33.48
C ALA A 21 -6.71 -28.63 32.45
N ILE A 22 -7.01 -27.33 32.61
CA ILE A 22 -7.56 -26.52 31.53
C ILE A 22 -6.45 -26.46 30.48
N LEU A 23 -6.61 -27.21 29.39
CA LEU A 23 -5.77 -27.07 28.21
C LEU A 23 -6.12 -25.71 27.57
N ALA A 24 -5.46 -24.66 28.03
CA ALA A 24 -5.44 -23.39 27.32
C ALA A 24 -4.72 -23.65 25.99
N GLN A 25 -5.48 -23.92 24.93
CA GLN A 25 -4.98 -23.74 23.58
C GLN A 25 -4.69 -22.24 23.44
N GLU A 26 -3.41 -21.87 23.47
CA GLU A 26 -2.99 -20.58 22.97
C GLU A 26 -3.53 -20.47 21.54
N PRO A 27 -4.37 -19.48 21.20
CA PRO A 27 -4.68 -19.24 19.80
C PRO A 27 -3.37 -18.74 19.16
N THR A 28 -2.60 -19.67 18.58
CA THR A 28 -1.62 -19.36 17.54
C THR A 28 -2.39 -18.85 16.33
N SER A 29 -2.85 -17.61 16.39
CA SER A 29 -3.17 -16.84 15.21
C SER A 29 -1.84 -16.57 14.50
N PRO A 30 -1.66 -16.97 13.23
CA PRO A 30 -0.56 -16.44 12.47
C PRO A 30 -0.79 -14.93 12.39
N ARG A 31 0.08 -14.15 13.03
CA ARG A 31 0.19 -12.73 12.78
C ARG A 31 0.75 -12.61 11.37
N GLU A 32 -0.12 -12.71 10.37
CA GLU A 32 0.20 -12.22 9.04
C GLU A 32 0.65 -10.77 9.23
N ASP A 33 1.90 -10.48 8.87
CA ASP A 33 2.35 -9.12 8.63
C ASP A 33 1.45 -8.53 7.55
N GLN A 34 0.29 -7.99 7.95
CA GLN A 34 -0.64 -7.33 7.05
C GLN A 34 0.10 -6.18 6.39
N GLU A 35 0.44 -6.36 5.12
CA GLU A 35 1.13 -5.36 4.33
C GLU A 35 0.27 -4.10 4.32
N VAL A 36 0.74 -3.05 4.99
CA VAL A 36 -0.06 -1.83 5.22
C VAL A 36 -0.33 -1.17 3.88
N VAL A 37 -1.58 -1.23 3.43
CA VAL A 37 -2.04 -0.57 2.21
C VAL A 37 -2.37 0.89 2.53
N VAL A 38 -1.59 1.82 1.97
CA VAL A 38 -1.78 3.26 2.18
C VAL A 38 -2.28 3.90 0.89
N THR A 39 -3.49 4.47 0.91
CA THR A 39 -4.03 5.26 -0.21
C THR A 39 -4.03 6.75 0.12
N ARG A 40 -3.47 7.56 -0.77
CA ARG A 40 -3.42 9.02 -0.65
C ARG A 40 -3.85 9.70 -1.94
N ARG A 41 -4.40 10.90 -1.80
CA ARG A 41 -4.87 11.74 -2.90
C ARG A 41 -4.20 13.09 -2.86
N TYR A 42 -3.73 13.55 -4.01
CA TYR A 42 -3.04 14.81 -4.20
C TYR A 42 -3.62 15.60 -5.37
N SER A 43 -3.46 16.91 -5.35
CA SER A 43 -3.81 17.80 -6.46
C SER A 43 -2.80 18.94 -6.59
N ASN A 44 -2.48 19.28 -7.83
CA ASN A 44 -1.92 20.58 -8.19
C ASN A 44 -2.72 21.25 -9.32
N VAL A 45 -3.99 20.86 -9.46
CA VAL A 45 -4.89 21.45 -10.46
C VAL A 45 -5.10 22.92 -10.13
N ARG A 46 -4.99 23.75 -11.16
CA ARG A 46 -5.22 25.19 -11.07
C ARG A 46 -5.89 25.69 -12.35
N TRP A 47 -6.65 26.77 -12.21
CA TRP A 47 -7.10 27.54 -13.35
C TRP A 47 -5.94 28.30 -13.99
N SER A 48 -5.83 28.26 -15.32
CA SER A 48 -4.94 29.09 -16.12
C SER A 48 -5.75 30.17 -16.82
N ALA A 49 -5.58 31.42 -16.40
CA ALA A 49 -6.23 32.56 -17.04
C ALA A 49 -5.76 32.76 -18.50
N GLU A 50 -4.47 32.53 -18.77
CA GLU A 50 -3.88 32.63 -20.12
C GLU A 50 -4.52 31.63 -21.10
N ARG A 51 -4.77 30.41 -20.65
CA ARG A 51 -5.31 29.32 -21.47
C ARG A 51 -6.82 29.15 -21.32
N ASN A 52 -7.45 29.94 -20.45
CA ASN A 52 -8.87 29.86 -20.08
C ASN A 52 -9.32 28.41 -19.80
N THR A 53 -8.53 27.66 -19.02
CA THR A 53 -8.75 26.23 -18.77
C THR A 53 -8.04 25.72 -17.52
N LEU A 54 -8.36 24.49 -17.08
CA LEU A 54 -7.66 23.80 -15.99
C LEU A 54 -6.35 23.17 -16.46
N LEU A 55 -5.29 23.38 -15.67
CA LEU A 55 -3.98 22.76 -15.84
C LEU A 55 -3.55 22.03 -14.56
N GLY A 56 -2.82 20.93 -14.71
CA GLY A 56 -2.23 20.18 -13.59
C GLY A 56 -2.76 18.75 -13.52
N ALA A 57 -2.76 18.16 -12.33
CA ALA A 57 -3.23 16.80 -12.14
C ALA A 57 -3.82 16.52 -10.76
N ASN A 58 -4.81 15.64 -10.75
CA ASN A 58 -5.25 14.93 -9.55
C ASN A 58 -4.61 13.54 -9.54
N ILE A 59 -3.99 13.16 -8.42
CA ILE A 59 -3.23 11.92 -8.31
C ILE A 59 -3.75 11.10 -7.13
N THR A 60 -4.19 9.87 -7.38
CA THR A 60 -4.44 8.88 -6.34
C THR A 60 -3.31 7.86 -6.36
N ILE A 61 -2.64 7.66 -5.22
CA ILE A 61 -1.56 6.69 -5.07
C ILE A 61 -1.94 5.71 -3.97
N THR A 62 -1.91 4.43 -4.30
CA THR A 62 -2.01 3.30 -3.38
C THR A 62 -0.64 2.65 -3.28
N ARG A 63 -0.08 2.64 -2.07
CA ARG A 63 1.16 1.95 -1.72
C ARG A 63 0.83 0.63 -1.05
N GLN A 64 1.47 -0.44 -1.51
CA GLN A 64 1.48 -1.75 -0.89
C GLN A 64 2.94 -2.23 -0.87
N GLY A 65 3.55 -2.23 0.32
CA GLY A 65 4.99 -2.46 0.48
C GLY A 65 5.82 -1.49 -0.35
N ASP A 66 6.64 -2.01 -1.26
CA ASP A 66 7.48 -1.22 -2.16
C ASP A 66 6.85 -0.96 -3.52
N ARG A 67 5.59 -1.34 -3.72
CA ARG A 67 4.85 -1.11 -4.96
C ARG A 67 3.90 0.07 -4.83
N LEU A 68 3.81 0.86 -5.90
CA LEU A 68 2.85 1.93 -6.06
C LEU A 68 1.95 1.64 -7.26
N SER A 69 0.68 1.90 -7.09
CA SER A 69 -0.32 1.90 -8.17
C SER A 69 -1.28 3.07 -7.97
N GLY A 70 -2.07 3.39 -8.99
CA GLY A 70 -3.16 4.33 -8.84
C GLY A 70 -3.53 5.06 -10.13
N THR A 71 -4.06 6.26 -9.97
CA THR A 71 -4.58 7.07 -11.08
C THR A 71 -3.95 8.44 -11.11
N TYR A 72 -3.71 8.92 -12.33
CA TYR A 72 -3.22 10.26 -12.65
C TYR A 72 -4.20 10.90 -13.62
N VAL A 73 -5.02 11.82 -13.14
CA VAL A 73 -5.98 12.56 -13.97
C VAL A 73 -5.32 13.86 -14.41
N LEU A 74 -4.94 13.95 -15.67
CA LEU A 74 -4.27 15.10 -16.28
C LEU A 74 -5.29 16.12 -16.77
N PHE A 75 -5.09 17.39 -16.41
CA PHE A 75 -5.79 18.54 -16.94
C PHE A 75 -4.78 19.35 -17.77
N ASP A 76 -5.00 19.40 -19.08
CA ASP A 76 -4.10 19.99 -20.09
C ASP A 76 -4.84 20.93 -21.05
N GLY A 77 -6.04 21.38 -20.69
CA GLY A 77 -6.96 22.06 -21.61
C GLY A 77 -8.41 21.63 -21.48
N SER A 78 -8.68 20.51 -20.80
CA SER A 78 -10.01 19.98 -20.54
C SER A 78 -10.43 20.14 -19.08
N GLU A 79 -11.68 20.54 -18.84
CA GLU A 79 -12.26 20.61 -17.49
C GLU A 79 -12.52 19.22 -16.87
N GLN A 80 -12.71 18.19 -17.69
CA GLN A 80 -12.98 16.83 -17.22
C GLN A 80 -11.67 16.09 -16.86
N GLY A 81 -10.57 16.48 -17.50
CA GLY A 81 -9.28 15.80 -17.41
C GLY A 81 -9.29 14.41 -18.06
N THR A 82 -8.11 13.84 -18.28
CA THR A 82 -7.96 12.47 -18.80
C THR A 82 -7.27 11.59 -17.77
N SER A 83 -7.88 10.44 -17.47
CA SER A 83 -7.37 9.50 -16.45
C SER A 83 -6.37 8.51 -17.05
N TYR A 84 -5.21 8.38 -16.40
CA TYR A 84 -4.18 7.42 -16.73
C TYR A 84 -3.83 6.56 -15.52
N ARG A 85 -3.37 5.34 -15.77
CA ARG A 85 -2.80 4.50 -14.72
C ARG A 85 -1.38 4.95 -14.42
N LEU A 86 -1.04 4.96 -13.13
CA LEU A 86 0.34 5.08 -12.67
C LEU A 86 0.79 3.79 -12.01
N THR A 87 2.06 3.45 -12.20
CA THR A 87 2.74 2.35 -11.52
C THR A 87 4.12 2.79 -11.09
N GLY A 88 4.58 2.32 -9.95
CA GLY A 88 5.84 2.78 -9.39
C GLY A 88 6.36 1.93 -8.25
N THR A 89 7.43 2.41 -7.64
CA THR A 89 8.08 1.78 -6.51
C THR A 89 8.46 2.77 -5.43
N VAL A 90 8.69 2.24 -4.23
CA VAL A 90 9.31 2.95 -3.11
C VAL A 90 10.68 2.34 -2.85
N GLN A 91 11.70 3.18 -2.68
CA GLN A 91 13.04 2.77 -2.32
C GLN A 91 13.65 3.85 -1.42
N ASP A 92 14.15 3.46 -0.24
CA ASP A 92 14.82 4.36 0.71
C ASP A 92 14.00 5.62 1.05
N GLY A 93 12.69 5.45 1.22
CA GLY A 93 11.76 6.56 1.53
C GLY A 93 11.50 7.52 0.37
N ARG A 94 12.06 7.26 -0.82
CA ARG A 94 11.75 7.95 -2.07
C ARG A 94 10.78 7.13 -2.89
N ILE A 95 9.93 7.81 -3.64
CA ILE A 95 9.02 7.15 -4.57
C ILE A 95 9.38 7.51 -6.02
N SER A 96 9.15 6.57 -6.92
CA SER A 96 9.15 6.83 -8.36
C SER A 96 7.93 6.18 -8.99
N PHE A 97 7.22 6.89 -9.86
CA PHE A 97 6.14 6.30 -10.64
C PHE A 97 6.20 6.79 -12.08
N THR A 98 5.62 5.98 -12.97
CA THR A 98 5.52 6.26 -14.40
C THR A 98 4.05 6.32 -14.81
N VAL A 99 3.73 7.27 -15.67
CA VAL A 99 2.44 7.43 -16.33
C VAL A 99 2.67 7.48 -17.84
N ARG A 100 1.92 6.69 -18.60
CA ARG A 100 1.89 6.80 -20.07
C ARG A 100 0.64 7.58 -20.46
N ALA A 101 0.82 8.76 -21.02
CA ALA A 101 -0.26 9.69 -21.34
C ALA A 101 -0.05 10.29 -22.73
N GLN A 102 -1.02 10.13 -23.65
CA GLN A 102 -1.00 10.73 -25.00
C GLN A 102 0.32 10.51 -25.77
N GLY A 103 0.88 9.29 -25.71
CA GLY A 103 2.17 8.98 -26.34
C GLY A 103 3.40 9.54 -25.60
N MET A 104 3.22 10.35 -24.56
CA MET A 104 4.27 10.80 -23.67
C MET A 104 4.46 9.84 -22.49
N THR A 105 5.65 9.85 -21.91
CA THR A 105 5.95 9.20 -20.64
C THR A 105 6.28 10.24 -19.59
N LEU A 106 5.49 10.28 -18.51
CA LEU A 106 5.73 11.10 -17.33
C LEU A 106 6.38 10.23 -16.25
N ARG A 107 7.57 10.62 -15.78
CA ARG A 107 8.26 9.94 -14.69
C ARG A 107 8.42 10.87 -13.51
N PHE A 108 7.80 10.54 -12.39
CA PHE A 108 8.01 11.23 -11.14
C PHE A 108 9.13 10.56 -10.35
N THR A 109 9.96 11.36 -9.67
CA THR A 109 10.85 10.91 -8.60
C THR A 109 10.84 11.93 -7.47
N GLY A 110 10.56 11.48 -6.26
CA GLY A 110 10.43 12.41 -5.13
C GLY A 110 10.03 11.75 -3.83
N ARG A 111 9.31 12.50 -3.00
CA ARG A 111 8.79 12.05 -1.71
C ARG A 111 7.29 12.17 -1.68
N MET A 112 6.65 11.18 -1.06
CA MET A 112 5.23 11.14 -0.79
C MET A 112 5.02 11.26 0.71
N THR A 113 4.73 12.46 1.19
CA THR A 113 4.42 12.70 2.61
C THR A 113 2.93 12.58 2.84
N GLU A 114 2.50 12.71 4.08
CA GLU A 114 1.07 12.81 4.38
C GLU A 114 0.42 14.01 3.68
N GLN A 115 1.11 15.16 3.64
CA GLN A 115 0.54 16.43 3.19
C GLN A 115 0.82 16.74 1.72
N GLU A 116 1.92 16.24 1.15
CA GLU A 116 2.40 16.68 -0.15
C GLU A 116 3.07 15.55 -0.94
N LEU A 117 3.05 15.72 -2.26
CA LEU A 117 3.81 14.95 -3.22
C LEU A 117 4.80 15.92 -3.89
N VAL A 118 6.08 15.81 -3.55
CA VAL A 118 7.11 16.78 -3.95
C VAL A 118 8.30 16.07 -4.58
N GLY A 119 8.75 16.56 -5.73
CA GLY A 119 9.87 15.97 -6.45
C GLY A 119 10.06 16.58 -7.82
N ARG A 120 10.53 15.75 -8.74
CA ARG A 120 10.75 16.13 -10.14
C ARG A 120 9.90 15.26 -11.04
N MET A 121 9.36 15.88 -12.08
CA MET A 121 8.65 15.21 -13.16
C MET A 121 9.49 15.34 -14.43
N THR A 122 9.86 14.21 -15.01
CA THR A 122 10.49 14.13 -16.33
C THR A 122 9.42 13.75 -17.35
N ILE A 123 9.22 14.58 -18.35
CA ILE A 123 8.30 14.38 -19.47
C ILE A 123 9.13 13.96 -20.68
N THR A 124 8.92 12.75 -21.17
CA THR A 124 9.53 12.27 -22.42
C THR A 124 8.47 12.28 -23.51
N ARG A 125 8.71 13.07 -24.55
CA ARG A 125 7.85 13.18 -25.74
C ARG A 125 8.13 12.02 -26.72
N PRO A 126 7.22 11.76 -27.69
CA PRO A 126 7.40 10.70 -28.68
C PRO A 126 8.67 10.84 -29.54
N ASP A 127 9.13 12.07 -29.76
CA ASP A 127 10.36 12.41 -30.48
C ASP A 127 11.64 12.14 -29.65
N GLY A 128 11.51 11.64 -28.42
CA GLY A 128 12.60 11.39 -27.48
C GLY A 128 13.03 12.63 -26.68
N THR A 129 12.47 13.81 -26.96
CA THR A 129 12.77 15.04 -26.24
C THR A 129 12.35 14.90 -24.77
N ARG A 130 13.24 15.30 -23.86
CA ARG A 130 13.02 15.24 -22.42
C ARG A 130 12.95 16.62 -21.82
N GLU A 131 11.99 16.78 -20.92
CA GLU A 131 11.83 18.00 -20.15
C GLU A 131 11.69 17.65 -18.67
N GLU A 132 12.47 18.29 -17.82
CA GLU A 132 12.40 18.11 -16.38
C GLU A 132 11.80 19.35 -15.73
N ARG A 133 10.85 19.14 -14.83
CA ARG A 133 10.21 20.22 -14.06
C ARG A 133 10.10 19.83 -12.60
N GLU A 134 10.15 20.83 -11.74
CA GLU A 134 9.73 20.64 -10.35
C GLU A 134 8.24 20.28 -10.31
N PHE A 135 7.91 19.36 -9.41
CA PHE A 135 6.56 18.88 -9.23
C PHE A 135 6.19 18.97 -7.75
N LYS A 136 5.08 19.66 -7.49
CA LYS A 136 4.50 19.77 -6.16
C LYS A 136 2.98 19.66 -6.27
N ALA A 137 2.40 18.74 -5.48
CA ALA A 137 0.97 18.59 -5.31
C ALA A 137 0.62 18.46 -3.82
N ARG A 138 -0.50 19.04 -3.41
CA ARG A 138 -0.97 19.04 -2.02
C ARG A 138 -2.00 17.95 -1.80
N ARG A 139 -2.10 17.43 -0.59
CA ARG A 139 -3.11 16.43 -0.23
C ARG A 139 -4.50 17.00 -0.47
N LEU A 140 -5.34 16.21 -1.14
CA LEU A 140 -6.77 16.43 -1.17
C LEU A 140 -7.35 15.81 0.11
N TRP A 141 -7.86 16.65 1.01
CA TRP A 141 -8.65 16.20 2.14
C TRP A 141 -10.03 15.77 1.62
N ARG A 142 -10.54 14.66 2.15
CA ARG A 142 -11.97 14.35 2.15
C ARG A 142 -12.49 14.60 3.56
#